data_AF-A0A3B9XGQ1-F1
#
_entry.id   AF-A0A3B9XGQ1-F1
#
_cell.length_a   1.000
_cell.length_b   1.000
_cell.length_c   1.000
_cell.angle_alpha   90.00
_cell.angle_beta   90.00
_cell.angle_gamma   90.00
#
_symmetry.space_group_name_H-M   'P 1'
#
loop_
_entity.id
_entity.type
_entity.pdbx_description
1 polymer ?
#
loop_
_entity_poly.entity_id
_entity_poly.type
_entity_poly.pdbx_seq_one_letter_code
_entity_poly.pdbx_strand_id
1 'polypeptide(L)'
;MIVSAHQPAYLPWLGYFHKISLCDTFVYYEHVSHSKRDFTTRNKIKTSQGPMWLTVPVLKGEEDQISKLKINPQIPWQRQHLKSLETCYGKTPYFSKYMDQIRPFYESYDGEFSDLVFEMTKTFLE
;
A
#
# COMPACT_ATOMS: atom_id res chain seq x y z
N MET A 1 20.18 -14.88 14.83
CA MET A 1 18.93 -15.00 14.06
C MET A 1 17.91 -14.04 14.62
N ILE A 2 17.76 -12.88 13.99
CA ILE A 2 16.78 -11.84 14.30
C ILE A 2 15.55 -12.10 13.44
N VAL A 3 14.41 -12.35 14.08
CA VAL A 3 13.12 -12.52 13.41
C VAL A 3 12.25 -11.30 13.70
N SER A 4 11.62 -10.75 12.67
CA SER A 4 10.71 -9.63 12.78
C SER A 4 9.38 -9.96 12.10
N ALA A 5 8.26 -9.58 12.70
CA ALA A 5 6.94 -9.72 12.08
C ALA A 5 6.27 -8.36 11.95
N HIS A 6 5.56 -8.10 10.85
CA HIS A 6 4.71 -6.92 10.74
C HIS A 6 3.51 -7.16 9.81
N GLN A 7 2.41 -6.49 10.13
CA GLN A 7 1.22 -6.48 9.29
C GLN A 7 1.54 -5.81 7.94
N PRO A 8 0.83 -6.19 6.87
CA PRO A 8 0.89 -5.49 5.59
C PRO A 8 0.58 -4.00 5.71
N ALA A 9 1.17 -3.19 4.83
CA ALA A 9 0.91 -1.77 4.75
C ALA A 9 0.75 -1.31 3.29
N TYR A 10 -0.30 -0.55 3.01
CA TYR A 10 -0.46 0.11 1.72
C TYR A 10 0.57 1.25 1.59
N LEU A 11 1.36 1.24 0.51
CA LEU A 11 2.49 2.15 0.30
C LEU A 11 3.45 2.20 1.52
N PRO A 12 4.13 1.11 1.89
CA PRO A 12 4.85 1.02 3.16
C PRO A 12 5.82 2.19 3.40
N TRP A 13 5.94 2.66 4.65
CA TRP A 13 6.84 3.76 5.00
C TRP A 13 8.28 3.26 5.19
N LEU A 14 9.27 4.17 5.19
CA LEU A 14 10.68 3.83 5.32
C LEU A 14 11.02 2.97 6.56
N GLY A 15 10.32 3.18 7.67
CA GLY A 15 10.50 2.38 8.88
C GLY A 15 10.09 0.91 8.72
N TYR A 16 9.16 0.62 7.80
CA TYR A 16 8.79 -0.74 7.43
C TYR A 16 9.97 -1.46 6.78
N PHE A 17 10.60 -0.82 5.78
CA PHE A 17 11.77 -1.35 5.07
C PHE A 17 13.01 -1.41 5.96
N HIS A 18 13.22 -0.42 6.83
CA HIS A 18 14.29 -0.46 7.82
C HIS A 18 14.13 -1.65 8.78
N LYS A 19 12.90 -2.00 9.15
CA LYS A 19 12.63 -3.19 9.97
C LYS A 19 12.98 -4.48 9.21
N ILE A 20 12.64 -4.55 7.92
CA ILE A 20 13.02 -5.67 7.05
C ILE A 20 14.54 -5.78 6.96
N SER A 21 15.25 -4.67 6.72
CA SER A 21 16.71 -4.69 6.53
C SER A 21 17.51 -5.09 7.77
N LEU A 22 16.91 -5.03 8.97
CA LEU A 22 17.56 -5.38 10.23
C LEU A 22 17.34 -6.82 10.68
N CYS A 23 16.49 -7.59 9.99
CA CYS A 23 16.16 -8.96 10.38
C CYS A 23 16.70 -10.01 9.40
N ASP A 24 17.04 -11.19 9.93
CA ASP A 24 17.41 -12.36 9.12
C ASP A 24 16.17 -13.01 8.48
N THR A 25 14.99 -12.84 9.09
CA THR A 25 13.72 -13.36 8.59
C THR A 25 12.60 -12.40 8.92
N PHE A 26 11.87 -11.97 7.88
CA PHE A 26 10.69 -11.14 8.01
C PHE A 26 9.42 -11.97 7.83
N VAL A 27 8.55 -11.95 8.83
CA VAL A 27 7.24 -12.61 8.82
C VAL A 27 6.18 -11.59 8.39
N TYR A 28 5.65 -11.81 7.19
CA TYR A 28 4.52 -11.04 6.69
C TYR A 28 3.23 -11.49 7.40
N TYR A 29 2.69 -10.62 8.27
CA TYR A 29 1.70 -11.02 9.27
C TYR A 29 0.28 -10.57 8.91
N GLU A 30 -0.40 -11.33 8.06
CA GLU A 30 -1.73 -10.99 7.52
C GLU A 30 -2.90 -11.79 8.12
N HIS A 31 -2.62 -12.79 8.97
CA HIS A 31 -3.63 -13.59 9.67
C HIS A 31 -4.17 -12.89 10.93
N VAL A 32 -4.53 -11.61 10.80
CA VAL A 32 -5.05 -10.77 11.89
C VAL A 32 -6.20 -9.91 11.42
N SER A 33 -7.05 -9.52 12.37
CA SER A 33 -8.16 -8.61 12.11
C SER A 33 -7.66 -7.22 11.72
N HIS A 34 -8.24 -6.68 10.67
CA HIS A 34 -8.08 -5.32 10.17
C HIS A 34 -8.89 -4.36 11.02
N SER A 35 -8.29 -3.26 11.46
CA SER A 35 -9.04 -2.12 11.99
C SER A 35 -9.14 -1.01 10.96
N LYS A 36 -10.32 -0.40 10.82
CA LYS A 36 -10.58 0.72 9.87
C LYS A 36 -9.66 1.92 10.05
N ARG A 37 -8.99 2.05 11.20
CA ARG A 37 -8.09 3.18 11.49
C ARG A 37 -6.62 2.85 11.22
N ASP A 38 -6.30 1.62 10.87
CA ASP A 38 -4.92 1.20 10.67
C ASP A 38 -4.35 1.72 9.35
N PHE A 39 -3.03 1.66 9.23
CA PHE A 39 -2.28 2.01 8.02
C PHE A 39 -2.26 0.88 6.99
N THR A 40 -2.97 -0.22 7.26
CA THR A 40 -3.05 -1.37 6.35
C THR A 40 -3.61 -0.93 5.00
N THR A 41 -4.79 -0.30 4.97
CA THR A 41 -5.51 0.03 3.73
C THR A 41 -5.32 1.48 3.28
N ARG A 42 -4.54 2.29 4.00
CA ARG A 42 -4.41 3.72 3.72
C ARG A 42 -3.06 4.29 4.11
N ASN A 43 -2.64 5.31 3.38
CA ASN A 43 -1.43 6.06 3.69
C ASN A 43 -1.59 7.55 3.36
N LYS A 44 -0.68 8.38 3.88
CA LYS A 44 -0.65 9.82 3.61
C LYS A 44 0.37 10.13 2.52
N ILE A 45 -0.04 10.97 1.59
CA ILE A 45 0.86 11.64 0.65
C ILE A 45 1.01 13.11 1.01
N LYS A 46 2.15 13.71 0.67
CA LYS A 46 2.38 15.14 0.80
C LYS A 46 1.72 15.86 -0.38
N THR A 47 0.97 16.90 -0.08
CA THR A 47 0.39 17.81 -1.09
C THR A 47 0.77 19.25 -0.76
N SER A 48 0.48 20.19 -1.67
CA SER A 48 0.68 21.63 -1.43
C SER A 48 -0.21 22.19 -0.31
N GLN A 49 -1.34 21.54 -0.01
CA GLN A 49 -2.30 21.95 1.02
C GLN A 49 -2.16 21.14 2.34
N GLY A 50 -1.07 20.38 2.47
CA GLY A 50 -0.83 19.49 3.61
C GLY A 50 -1.05 18.01 3.28
N PRO A 51 -0.93 17.10 4.27
CA PRO A 51 -1.04 15.67 4.03
C PRO A 51 -2.46 15.25 3.62
N MET A 52 -2.56 14.40 2.58
CA MET A 52 -3.81 13.84 2.09
C MET A 52 -3.81 12.32 2.25
N TRP A 53 -4.94 11.74 2.65
CA TRP A 53 -5.10 10.29 2.69
C TRP A 53 -5.35 9.72 1.29
N LEU A 54 -4.62 8.66 0.96
CA LEU A 54 -4.97 7.68 -0.05
C LEU A 54 -5.50 6.45 0.68
N THR A 55 -6.70 5.98 0.33
CA THR A 55 -7.35 4.84 0.99
C THR A 55 -7.83 3.85 -0.06
N VAL A 56 -7.28 2.64 -0.03
CA VAL A 56 -7.82 1.51 -0.79
C VAL A 56 -9.14 1.10 -0.13
N PRO A 57 -10.27 1.23 -0.82
CA PRO A 57 -11.56 0.91 -0.27
C PRO A 57 -11.70 -0.60 -0.19
N VAL A 58 -12.01 -1.13 0.99
CA VAL A 58 -12.27 -2.55 1.20
C VAL A 58 -13.73 -2.75 1.61
N LEU A 59 -14.32 -3.86 1.19
CA LEU A 59 -15.66 -4.27 1.59
C LEU A 59 -15.65 -4.66 3.08
N LYS A 60 -16.72 -4.32 3.79
CA LYS A 60 -16.91 -4.80 5.16
C LYS A 60 -17.47 -6.22 5.08
N GLY A 61 -16.70 -7.20 5.56
CA GLY A 61 -17.08 -8.61 5.59
C GLY A 61 -17.56 -9.06 6.97
N GLU A 62 -17.95 -10.34 7.05
CA GLU A 62 -18.13 -11.05 8.34
C GLU A 62 -16.78 -11.39 8.97
N GLU A 63 -15.75 -11.59 8.14
CA GLU A 63 -14.36 -11.80 8.55
C GLU A 63 -13.52 -10.57 8.19
N ASP A 64 -13.00 -9.88 9.20
CA ASP A 64 -12.13 -8.70 9.02
C ASP A 64 -10.65 -9.08 8.88
N GLN A 65 -10.29 -10.34 8.60
CA GLN A 65 -8.88 -10.75 8.49
C GLN A 65 -8.20 -10.10 7.27
N ILE A 66 -7.00 -9.52 7.45
CA ILE A 66 -6.29 -8.78 6.38
C ILE A 66 -6.14 -9.62 5.11
N SER A 67 -5.76 -10.89 5.24
CA SER A 67 -5.59 -11.82 4.12
C SER A 67 -6.89 -12.17 3.36
N LYS A 68 -8.04 -11.70 3.83
CA LYS A 68 -9.37 -11.97 3.24
C LYS A 68 -10.09 -10.68 2.81
N LEU A 69 -9.43 -9.53 2.94
CA LEU A 69 -10.02 -8.25 2.57
C LEU A 69 -10.22 -8.17 1.06
N LYS A 70 -11.45 -7.85 0.67
CA LYS A 70 -11.81 -7.62 -0.73
C LYS A 70 -11.84 -6.13 -1.03
N ILE A 71 -11.20 -5.73 -2.13
CA ILE A 71 -11.28 -4.35 -2.61
C ILE A 71 -12.72 -4.06 -3.08
N ASN A 72 -13.26 -2.88 -2.76
CA ASN A 72 -14.58 -2.47 -3.21
C ASN A 72 -14.52 -2.01 -4.68
N PRO A 73 -15.12 -2.75 -5.64
CA PRO A 73 -15.03 -2.43 -7.05
C PRO A 73 -15.86 -1.20 -7.45
N GLN A 74 -16.79 -0.75 -6.61
CA GLN A 74 -17.67 0.39 -6.91
C GLN A 74 -16.99 1.74 -6.72
N ILE A 75 -15.84 1.77 -6.02
CA ILE A 75 -15.12 3.01 -5.72
C ILE A 75 -13.89 3.07 -6.64
N PRO A 76 -13.76 4.08 -7.52
CA PRO A 76 -12.67 4.18 -8.50
C PRO A 76 -11.37 4.69 -7.87
N TRP A 77 -10.92 4.02 -6.80
CA TRP A 77 -9.79 4.46 -5.98
C TRP A 77 -8.49 4.51 -6.76
N GLN A 78 -8.27 3.57 -7.67
CA GLN A 78 -7.09 3.50 -8.54
C GLN A 78 -6.89 4.79 -9.33
N ARG A 79 -7.92 5.19 -10.07
CA ARG A 79 -7.94 6.44 -10.85
C ARG A 79 -7.74 7.66 -9.97
N GLN A 80 -8.36 7.67 -8.78
CA GLN A 80 -8.22 8.78 -7.83
C GLN A 80 -6.79 8.88 -7.28
N HIS A 81 -6.19 7.75 -6.89
CA HIS A 81 -4.83 7.69 -6.36
C HIS A 81 -3.81 8.07 -7.43
N LEU A 82 -3.91 7.51 -8.64
CA LEU A 82 -3.03 7.83 -9.76
C LEU A 82 -3.05 9.32 -10.07
N LYS A 83 -4.24 9.92 -10.20
CA LYS A 83 -4.39 11.36 -10.43
C LYS A 83 -3.78 12.20 -9.30
N SER A 84 -3.95 11.79 -8.05
CA SER A 84 -3.35 12.48 -6.90
C SER A 84 -1.83 12.40 -6.93
N LEU A 85 -1.24 11.25 -7.27
CA LEU A 85 0.21 11.08 -7.40
C LEU A 85 0.77 11.94 -8.55
N GLU A 86 0.13 11.92 -9.72
CA GLU A 86 0.52 12.74 -10.87
C GLU A 86 0.41 14.24 -10.57
N THR A 87 -0.64 14.65 -9.86
CA THR A 87 -0.83 16.07 -9.50
C THR A 87 0.19 16.53 -8.46
N CYS A 88 0.48 15.71 -7.45
CA CYS A 88 1.35 16.09 -6.33
C CYS A 88 2.84 15.93 -6.65
N TYR A 89 3.20 14.91 -7.43
CA TYR A 89 4.59 14.53 -7.67
C TYR A 89 4.99 14.57 -9.14
N GLY A 90 4.08 14.79 -10.09
CA GLY A 90 4.37 14.72 -11.54
C GLY A 90 5.51 15.63 -12.03
N LYS A 91 5.82 16.70 -11.28
CA LYS A 91 6.90 17.64 -11.57
C LYS A 91 8.17 17.42 -10.74
N THR A 92 8.20 16.43 -9.86
CA THR A 92 9.38 16.19 -9.00
C THR A 92 10.46 15.43 -9.77
N PRO A 93 11.74 15.65 -9.44
CA PRO A 93 12.80 14.77 -9.91
C PRO A 93 12.47 13.31 -9.60
N TYR A 94 12.76 12.42 -10.54
CA TYR A 94 12.52 10.97 -10.44
C TYR A 94 11.05 10.49 -10.50
N PHE A 95 10.06 11.37 -10.71
CA PHE A 95 8.67 10.93 -10.83
C PHE A 95 8.52 9.86 -11.92
N SER A 96 8.92 10.16 -13.16
CA SER A 96 8.83 9.19 -14.26
C SER A 96 9.60 7.90 -13.97
N LYS A 97 10.80 8.00 -13.39
CA LYS A 97 11.65 6.86 -13.06
C LYS A 97 10.92 5.82 -12.19
N TYR A 98 10.22 6.27 -11.15
CA TYR A 98 9.54 5.37 -10.21
C TYR A 98 8.09 5.11 -10.60
N MET A 99 7.40 6.08 -11.19
CA MET A 99 6.00 5.94 -11.54
C MET A 99 5.78 4.82 -12.55
N ASP A 100 6.72 4.55 -13.46
CA ASP A 100 6.60 3.45 -14.42
C ASP A 100 6.48 2.08 -13.74
N GLN A 101 7.15 1.88 -12.60
CA GLN A 101 7.06 0.64 -11.80
C GLN A 101 5.78 0.58 -10.95
N ILE A 102 5.26 1.72 -10.52
CA ILE A 102 4.10 1.78 -9.61
C ILE A 102 2.77 1.84 -10.37
N ARG A 103 2.77 2.38 -11.59
CA ARG A 103 1.59 2.59 -12.43
C ARG A 103 0.75 1.32 -12.66
N PRO A 104 1.32 0.12 -12.85
CA PRO A 104 0.54 -1.11 -13.00
C PRO A 104 -0.41 -1.39 -11.83
N PHE A 105 -0.04 -1.03 -10.59
CA PHE A 105 -0.91 -1.19 -9.42
C PHE A 105 -2.19 -0.35 -9.48
N TYR A 106 -2.19 0.70 -10.32
CA TYR A 106 -3.32 1.60 -10.49
C TYR A 106 -4.04 1.41 -11.82
N GLU A 107 -3.38 0.95 -12.88
CA GLU A 107 -4.00 0.87 -14.21
C GLU A 107 -4.56 -0.51 -14.54
N SER A 108 -3.92 -1.59 -14.08
CA SER A 108 -4.26 -2.95 -14.51
C SER A 108 -4.52 -3.93 -13.37
N TYR A 109 -4.29 -3.54 -12.11
CA TYR A 109 -4.47 -4.44 -10.98
C TYR A 109 -5.95 -4.76 -10.70
N ASP A 110 -6.30 -6.05 -10.67
CA ASP A 110 -7.64 -6.56 -10.42
C ASP A 110 -7.71 -7.68 -9.37
N GLY A 111 -6.61 -7.93 -8.66
CA GLY A 111 -6.48 -8.96 -7.62
C GLY A 111 -7.03 -8.56 -6.25
N GLU A 112 -6.72 -9.40 -5.26
CA GLU A 112 -7.15 -9.21 -3.86
C GLU A 112 -6.33 -8.13 -3.14
N PHE A 113 -6.81 -7.65 -1.98
CA PHE A 113 -6.09 -6.61 -1.26
C PHE A 113 -4.72 -7.07 -0.74
N SER A 114 -4.61 -8.30 -0.22
CA SER A 114 -3.37 -8.86 0.34
C SER A 114 -2.25 -8.91 -0.70
N ASP A 115 -2.59 -9.37 -1.91
CA ASP A 115 -1.66 -9.49 -3.02
C ASP A 115 -1.18 -8.12 -3.47
N LEU A 116 -2.06 -7.11 -3.49
CA LEU A 116 -1.72 -5.73 -3.86
C LEU A 116 -0.59 -5.19 -2.99
N VAL A 117 -0.76 -5.29 -1.67
CA VAL A 117 0.20 -4.73 -0.72
C VAL A 117 1.47 -5.56 -0.63
N PHE A 118 1.39 -6.87 -0.90
CA PHE A 118 2.54 -7.75 -0.97
C PHE A 118 3.42 -7.46 -2.19
N GLU A 119 2.81 -7.40 -3.38
CA GLU A 119 3.50 -7.06 -4.63
C GLU A 119 4.10 -5.64 -4.57
N MET A 120 3.36 -4.66 -4.03
CA MET A 120 3.93 -3.31 -3.79
C MET A 120 5.17 -3.36 -2.89
N THR A 121 5.12 -4.13 -1.81
CA THR A 121 6.26 -4.25 -0.87
C THR A 121 7.47 -4.86 -1.57
N LYS A 122 7.27 -5.91 -2.38
CA LYS A 122 8.34 -6.53 -3.17
C LYS A 122 8.93 -5.57 -4.18
N THR A 123 8.10 -4.89 -4.97
CA THR A 123 8.57 -3.91 -5.96
C THR A 123 9.39 -2.79 -5.33
N PHE A 124 9.13 -2.41 -4.07
CA PHE A 124 9.90 -1.36 -3.40
C PHE A 124 11.19 -1.86 -2.73
N LEU A 125 11.39 -3.18 -2.64
CA LEU A 125 12.61 -3.79 -2.13
C LEU A 125 13.67 -4.06 -3.22
N GLU A 126 13.25 -4.11 -4.48
CA GLU A 126 14.10 -4.31 -5.67
C GLU A 126 14.76 -3.01 -6.14
#